data_AF-H3GP52-F1
#
_entry.id   AF-H3GP52-F1
#
_cell.length_a   1.000
_cell.length_b   1.000
_cell.length_c   1.000
_cell.angle_alpha   90.00
_cell.angle_beta   90.00
_cell.angle_gamma   90.00
#
_symmetry.space_group_name_H-M   'P 1'
#
loop_
_entity.id
_entity.type
_entity.pdbx_description
1 polymer ?
#
loop_
_entity_poly.entity_id
_entity_poly.type
_entity_poly.pdbx_seq_one_letter_code
_entity_poly.pdbx_strand_id
1 'polypeptide(L)'
;MDRAAFWGHLAVVQWLHEHRQEGCTTGAMDSACTAGKFDVVKWLHANRSEGCTIEAMNSAARRGHLDLVVWLDQNRSEGCSEEAMDGAATYGHFEILKWLHTHRREGCTEAAMDGAADGGHFEILKWLHENRREGCSTEAMDQAAARGHWEILKWLRANRSEGCTSAALNNAAATGNLNVAKWLHKNYRTGCTVEAFLEAAQWDQVEMLQWLYETQWLVAAATPKSQVSMVASMRGSVRVMEWLCGSGDISPGALENAATSLDTLNVIRLLVRKCPNLLTSKVVRIAAADNVVVMRWLLNQMSEIDPQLAATLVATFGYEEVLAIQAESNRVAAIVAAAKAGELSMVQRLFNEFQGKHVDTQRIIREAAQNGRSEIIQWLRQCVDDENYRWAFSPAVGCTRSRESDLPEAVKFLMGESRKQPRLE
;
A
#
# COMPACT_ATOMS: atom_id res chain seq x y z
N MET A 1 -26.37 -14.83 -18.31
CA MET A 1 -27.50 -13.89 -18.49
C MET A 1 -27.38 -12.71 -17.52
N ASP A 2 -27.06 -12.95 -16.26
CA ASP A 2 -27.04 -11.96 -15.17
C ASP A 2 -26.17 -10.72 -15.46
N ARG A 3 -24.96 -10.90 -16.00
CA ARG A 3 -24.11 -9.78 -16.43
C ARG A 3 -24.73 -8.96 -17.57
N ALA A 4 -25.37 -9.61 -18.54
CA ALA A 4 -26.06 -8.91 -19.63
C ALA A 4 -27.26 -8.12 -19.08
N ALA A 5 -27.95 -8.65 -18.06
CA ALA A 5 -29.04 -7.97 -17.39
C ALA A 5 -28.57 -6.73 -16.63
N PHE A 6 -27.46 -6.82 -15.88
CA PHE A 6 -26.84 -5.67 -15.20
C PHE A 6 -26.51 -4.52 -16.18
N TRP A 7 -25.88 -4.84 -17.31
CA TRP A 7 -25.49 -3.84 -18.30
C TRP A 7 -26.66 -3.34 -19.17
N GLY A 8 -27.86 -3.90 -19.04
CA GLY A 8 -29.04 -3.48 -19.80
C GLY A 8 -29.08 -3.99 -21.23
N HIS A 9 -28.34 -5.06 -21.54
CA HIS A 9 -28.27 -5.61 -22.90
C HIS A 9 -29.46 -6.52 -23.19
N LEU A 10 -30.67 -5.93 -23.29
CA LEU A 10 -31.92 -6.67 -23.47
C LEU A 10 -31.88 -7.64 -24.66
N ALA A 11 -31.33 -7.23 -25.81
CA ALA A 11 -31.20 -8.11 -26.97
C ALA A 11 -30.33 -9.35 -26.69
N VAL A 12 -29.26 -9.19 -25.90
CA VAL A 12 -28.41 -10.32 -25.49
C VAL A 12 -29.15 -11.20 -24.48
N VAL A 13 -29.92 -10.61 -23.56
CA VAL A 13 -30.76 -11.36 -22.61
C VAL A 13 -31.80 -12.20 -23.35
N GLN A 14 -32.50 -11.62 -24.32
CA GLN A 14 -33.47 -12.30 -25.18
C GLN A 14 -32.82 -13.43 -25.99
N TRP A 15 -31.69 -13.14 -26.64
CA TRP A 15 -30.95 -14.14 -27.40
C TRP A 15 -30.51 -15.31 -26.52
N LEU A 16 -29.97 -15.04 -25.33
CA LEU A 16 -29.56 -16.06 -24.38
C LEU A 16 -30.76 -16.90 -23.92
N HIS A 17 -31.92 -16.31 -23.70
CA HIS A 17 -33.12 -17.05 -23.33
C HIS A 17 -33.60 -18.00 -24.43
N GLU A 18 -33.58 -17.55 -25.68
CA GLU A 18 -34.04 -18.34 -26.83
C GLU A 18 -33.06 -19.46 -27.21
N HIS A 19 -31.76 -19.25 -27.04
CA HIS A 19 -30.72 -20.11 -27.61
C HIS A 19 -29.93 -20.93 -26.58
N ARG A 20 -30.13 -20.72 -25.28
CA ARG A 20 -29.34 -21.34 -24.20
C ARG A 20 -30.24 -21.95 -23.12
N GLN A 21 -29.76 -23.02 -22.48
CA GLN A 21 -30.53 -23.78 -21.48
C GLN A 21 -30.05 -23.58 -20.05
N GLU A 22 -28.92 -22.90 -19.84
CA GLU A 22 -28.33 -22.67 -18.51
C GLU A 22 -29.18 -21.73 -17.63
N GLY A 23 -30.14 -21.00 -18.21
CA GLY A 23 -31.05 -20.12 -17.47
C GLY A 23 -30.37 -18.89 -16.85
N CYS A 24 -31.05 -18.31 -15.87
CA CYS A 24 -30.53 -17.25 -15.02
C CYS A 24 -30.83 -17.55 -13.55
N THR A 25 -30.25 -16.76 -12.64
CA THR A 25 -30.63 -16.77 -11.22
C THR A 25 -31.51 -15.56 -10.91
N THR A 26 -32.03 -15.47 -9.67
CA THR A 26 -32.64 -14.22 -9.16
C THR A 26 -31.71 -13.01 -9.31
N GLY A 27 -30.39 -13.26 -9.33
CA GLY A 27 -29.35 -12.26 -9.56
C GLY A 27 -29.49 -11.51 -10.89
N ALA A 28 -30.13 -12.07 -11.92
CA ALA A 28 -30.37 -11.33 -13.16
C ALA A 28 -31.31 -10.14 -12.96
N MET A 29 -32.43 -10.34 -12.25
CA MET A 29 -33.39 -9.28 -11.97
C MET A 29 -32.86 -8.33 -10.90
N ASP A 30 -32.24 -8.86 -9.83
CA ASP A 30 -31.63 -8.03 -8.77
C ASP A 30 -30.55 -7.09 -9.34
N SER A 31 -29.69 -7.62 -10.22
CA SER A 31 -28.66 -6.85 -10.90
C SER A 31 -29.24 -5.80 -11.87
N ALA A 32 -30.29 -6.14 -12.62
CA ALA A 32 -30.96 -5.21 -13.51
C ALA A 32 -31.64 -4.07 -12.71
N CYS A 33 -32.27 -4.38 -11.57
CA CYS A 33 -32.83 -3.39 -10.65
C CYS A 33 -31.75 -2.48 -10.06
N THR A 34 -30.62 -3.05 -9.63
CA THR A 34 -29.46 -2.30 -9.13
C THR A 34 -28.91 -1.31 -10.15
N ALA A 35 -28.92 -1.66 -11.44
CA ALA A 35 -28.41 -0.83 -12.52
C ALA A 35 -29.49 0.02 -13.22
N GLY A 36 -30.72 0.01 -12.72
CA GLY A 36 -31.83 0.81 -13.25
C GLY A 36 -32.34 0.37 -14.61
N LYS A 37 -32.15 -0.89 -15.01
CA LYS A 37 -32.46 -1.42 -16.35
C LYS A 37 -33.92 -1.88 -16.43
N PHE A 38 -34.84 -0.93 -16.43
CA PHE A 38 -36.26 -1.20 -16.25
C PHE A 38 -36.87 -2.10 -17.34
N ASP A 39 -36.49 -1.90 -18.59
CA ASP A 39 -36.91 -2.69 -19.74
C ASP A 39 -36.42 -4.15 -19.66
N VAL A 40 -35.22 -4.38 -19.11
CA VAL A 40 -34.75 -5.73 -18.78
C VAL A 40 -35.54 -6.33 -17.63
N VAL A 41 -35.84 -5.57 -16.57
CA VAL A 41 -36.62 -6.05 -15.41
C VAL A 41 -38.02 -6.50 -15.85
N LYS A 42 -38.72 -5.68 -16.65
CA LYS A 42 -40.05 -6.04 -17.20
C LYS A 42 -39.99 -7.29 -18.05
N TRP A 43 -38.96 -7.40 -18.90
CA TRP A 43 -38.81 -8.56 -19.76
C TRP A 43 -38.51 -9.83 -18.96
N LEU A 44 -37.59 -9.77 -17.98
CA LEU A 44 -37.27 -10.90 -17.10
C LEU A 44 -38.51 -11.33 -16.32
N HIS A 45 -39.29 -10.39 -15.78
CA HIS A 45 -40.53 -10.69 -15.07
C HIS A 45 -41.57 -11.41 -15.94
N ALA A 46 -41.74 -10.99 -17.19
CA ALA A 46 -42.74 -11.57 -18.08
C ALA A 46 -42.34 -12.94 -18.65
N ASN A 47 -41.04 -13.22 -18.77
CA ASN A 47 -40.53 -14.38 -19.53
C ASN A 47 -39.76 -15.41 -18.68
N ARG A 48 -39.48 -15.10 -17.41
CA ARG A 48 -38.70 -15.96 -16.49
C ARG A 48 -39.44 -16.16 -15.17
N SER A 49 -39.25 -17.34 -14.57
CA SER A 49 -39.93 -17.74 -13.33
C SER A 49 -39.05 -17.65 -12.09
N GLU A 50 -37.74 -17.42 -12.26
CA GLU A 50 -36.77 -17.33 -11.16
C GLU A 50 -37.06 -16.16 -10.22
N GLY A 51 -37.63 -15.06 -10.73
CA GLY A 51 -38.00 -13.90 -9.92
C GLY A 51 -36.82 -13.04 -9.49
N CYS A 52 -36.99 -12.35 -8.36
CA CYS A 52 -35.97 -11.53 -7.71
C CYS A 52 -35.90 -11.87 -6.21
N THR A 53 -35.00 -11.23 -5.49
CA THR A 53 -34.98 -11.22 -4.03
C THR A 53 -35.34 -9.82 -3.50
N ILE A 54 -35.34 -9.64 -2.17
CA ILE A 54 -35.50 -8.32 -1.54
C ILE A 54 -34.41 -7.32 -2.00
N GLU A 55 -33.27 -7.83 -2.48
CA GLU A 55 -32.16 -7.01 -2.99
C GLU A 55 -32.56 -6.18 -4.21
N ALA A 56 -33.53 -6.63 -5.01
CA ALA A 56 -34.03 -5.85 -6.13
C ALA A 56 -34.57 -4.48 -5.68
N MET A 57 -35.45 -4.46 -4.66
CA MET A 57 -36.04 -3.21 -4.17
C MET A 57 -35.05 -2.44 -3.31
N ASN A 58 -34.28 -3.11 -2.44
CA ASN A 58 -33.23 -2.48 -1.63
C ASN A 58 -32.23 -1.72 -2.51
N SER A 59 -31.69 -2.38 -3.54
CA SER A 59 -30.71 -1.76 -4.42
C SER A 59 -31.32 -0.73 -5.37
N ALA A 60 -32.55 -0.91 -5.85
CA ALA A 60 -33.25 0.12 -6.62
C ALA A 60 -33.46 1.40 -5.79
N ALA A 61 -33.86 1.28 -4.53
CA ALA A 61 -34.04 2.40 -3.62
C ALA A 61 -32.70 3.10 -3.32
N ARG A 62 -31.67 2.33 -2.96
CA ARG A 62 -30.31 2.83 -2.71
C ARG A 62 -29.68 3.54 -3.91
N ARG A 63 -30.06 3.18 -5.15
CA ARG A 63 -29.53 3.73 -6.40
C ARG A 63 -30.41 4.83 -7.01
N GLY A 64 -31.54 5.15 -6.40
CA GLY A 64 -32.38 6.27 -6.85
C GLY A 64 -33.37 5.93 -7.94
N HIS A 65 -33.73 4.66 -8.12
CA HIS A 65 -34.63 4.20 -9.17
C HIS A 65 -36.09 4.11 -8.68
N LEU A 66 -36.72 5.28 -8.43
CA LEU A 66 -38.08 5.36 -7.89
C LEU A 66 -39.10 4.56 -8.71
N ASP A 67 -39.09 4.71 -10.04
CA ASP A 67 -40.05 4.00 -10.92
C ASP A 67 -39.95 2.48 -10.78
N LEU A 68 -38.73 1.97 -10.56
CA LEU A 68 -38.50 0.55 -10.31
C LEU A 68 -38.96 0.13 -8.92
N VAL A 69 -38.75 0.95 -7.89
CA VAL A 69 -39.27 0.70 -6.54
C VAL A 69 -40.79 0.56 -6.56
N VAL A 70 -41.48 1.53 -7.18
CA VAL A 70 -42.94 1.53 -7.34
C VAL A 70 -43.40 0.30 -8.13
N TRP A 71 -42.72 -0.01 -9.23
CA TRP A 71 -43.09 -1.14 -10.07
C TRP A 71 -42.88 -2.49 -9.37
N LEU A 72 -41.78 -2.66 -8.65
CA LEU A 72 -41.50 -3.86 -7.87
C LEU A 72 -42.58 -4.06 -6.80
N ASP A 73 -42.97 -3.02 -6.07
CA ASP A 73 -44.04 -3.12 -5.07
C ASP A 73 -45.39 -3.55 -5.65
N GLN A 74 -45.72 -3.07 -6.86
CA GLN A 74 -46.99 -3.39 -7.52
C GLN A 74 -47.02 -4.78 -8.19
N ASN A 75 -45.85 -5.31 -8.60
CA ASN A 75 -45.77 -6.49 -9.47
C ASN A 75 -45.04 -7.68 -8.83
N ARG A 76 -44.39 -7.50 -7.68
CA ARG A 76 -43.59 -8.50 -6.95
C ARG A 76 -44.03 -8.56 -5.49
N SER A 77 -43.88 -9.74 -4.86
CA SER A 77 -44.32 -9.97 -3.48
C SER A 77 -43.16 -10.09 -2.48
N GLU A 78 -41.92 -10.05 -2.97
CA GLU A 78 -40.70 -10.17 -2.17
C GLU A 78 -40.53 -9.01 -1.19
N GLY A 79 -40.94 -7.79 -1.57
CA GLY A 79 -40.81 -6.60 -0.74
C GLY A 79 -39.38 -6.08 -0.63
N CYS A 80 -39.06 -5.46 0.51
CA CYS A 80 -37.74 -4.92 0.84
C CYS A 80 -37.38 -5.19 2.30
N SER A 81 -36.20 -4.77 2.73
CA SER A 81 -35.86 -4.63 4.15
C SER A 81 -35.68 -3.15 4.52
N GLU A 82 -35.30 -2.88 5.78
CA GLU A 82 -34.93 -1.55 6.27
C GLU A 82 -33.82 -0.89 5.41
N GLU A 83 -32.97 -1.71 4.76
CA GLU A 83 -31.89 -1.26 3.88
C GLU A 83 -32.38 -0.39 2.70
N ALA A 84 -33.63 -0.57 2.25
CA ALA A 84 -34.18 0.26 1.19
C ALA A 84 -34.29 1.72 1.63
N MET A 85 -34.80 1.96 2.84
CA MET A 85 -34.95 3.32 3.38
C MET A 85 -33.61 3.86 3.87
N ASP A 86 -32.79 3.04 4.52
CA ASP A 86 -31.44 3.41 4.96
C ASP A 86 -30.57 3.83 3.77
N GLY A 87 -30.59 3.04 2.70
CA GLY A 87 -29.89 3.33 1.44
C GLY A 87 -30.43 4.58 0.76
N ALA A 88 -31.75 4.75 0.67
CA ALA A 88 -32.35 5.96 0.11
C ALA A 88 -31.94 7.22 0.89
N ALA A 89 -31.84 7.14 2.22
CA ALA A 89 -31.38 8.25 3.06
C ALA A 89 -29.91 8.57 2.84
N THR A 90 -29.06 7.53 2.83
CA THR A 90 -27.60 7.63 2.67
C THR A 90 -27.19 8.29 1.38
N TYR A 91 -27.88 7.98 0.27
CA TYR A 91 -27.56 8.48 -1.06
C TYR A 91 -28.47 9.64 -1.52
N GLY A 92 -29.29 10.19 -0.62
CA GLY A 92 -29.99 11.45 -0.89
C GLY A 92 -31.28 11.32 -1.69
N HIS A 93 -31.86 10.12 -1.80
CA HIS A 93 -33.07 9.83 -2.58
C HIS A 93 -34.35 10.13 -1.79
N PHE A 94 -34.59 11.41 -1.51
CA PHE A 94 -35.66 11.84 -0.61
C PHE A 94 -37.07 11.40 -1.03
N GLU A 95 -37.38 11.44 -2.33
CA GLU A 95 -38.70 11.03 -2.83
C GLU A 95 -38.94 9.52 -2.67
N ILE A 96 -37.89 8.70 -2.84
CA ILE A 96 -37.96 7.26 -2.55
C ILE A 96 -38.18 7.04 -1.06
N LEU A 97 -37.46 7.77 -0.22
CA LEU A 97 -37.59 7.66 1.23
C LEU A 97 -39.02 7.98 1.71
N LYS A 98 -39.62 9.08 1.23
CA LYS A 98 -41.02 9.41 1.50
C LYS A 98 -41.97 8.34 0.97
N TRP A 99 -41.70 7.82 -0.23
CA TRP A 99 -42.52 6.79 -0.83
C TRP A 99 -42.49 5.49 0.00
N LEU A 100 -41.29 5.03 0.39
CA LEU A 100 -41.11 3.85 1.25
C LEU A 100 -41.80 4.06 2.60
N HIS A 101 -41.67 5.24 3.22
CA HIS A 101 -42.33 5.52 4.49
C HIS A 101 -43.86 5.43 4.41
N THR A 102 -44.45 5.84 3.29
CA THR A 102 -45.90 5.92 3.12
C THR A 102 -46.51 4.60 2.65
N HIS A 103 -45.77 3.79 1.89
CA HIS A 103 -46.29 2.58 1.25
C HIS A 103 -45.76 1.28 1.84
N ARG A 104 -44.66 1.32 2.60
CA ARG A 104 -44.00 0.15 3.20
C ARG A 104 -44.02 0.22 4.72
N ARG A 105 -43.87 -0.94 5.39
CA ARG A 105 -43.98 -1.07 6.86
C ARG A 105 -42.67 -1.43 7.55
N GLU A 106 -41.66 -1.80 6.77
CA GLU A 106 -40.34 -2.24 7.20
C GLU A 106 -39.62 -1.15 7.97
N GLY A 107 -39.75 0.12 7.54
CA GLY A 107 -39.14 1.24 8.22
C GLY A 107 -37.67 1.45 7.85
N CYS A 108 -36.89 1.93 8.81
CA CYS A 108 -35.46 2.19 8.71
C CYS A 108 -34.76 1.82 10.02
N THR A 109 -33.44 1.87 10.04
CA THR A 109 -32.64 1.79 11.25
C THR A 109 -32.01 3.15 11.58
N GLU A 110 -31.17 3.23 12.62
CA GLU A 110 -30.31 4.39 12.88
C GLU A 110 -29.43 4.75 11.66
N ALA A 111 -29.11 3.76 10.81
CA ALA A 111 -28.30 3.93 9.61
C ALA A 111 -28.91 4.92 8.59
N ALA A 112 -30.24 5.11 8.58
CA ALA A 112 -30.85 6.13 7.72
C ALA A 112 -30.40 7.54 8.11
N MET A 113 -30.43 7.87 9.41
CA MET A 113 -30.05 9.21 9.86
C MET A 113 -28.53 9.38 9.88
N ASP A 114 -27.78 8.33 10.24
CA ASP A 114 -26.31 8.31 10.16
C ASP A 114 -25.84 8.50 8.71
N GLY A 115 -26.41 7.76 7.77
CA GLY A 115 -26.12 7.87 6.35
C GLY A 115 -26.53 9.21 5.75
N ALA A 116 -27.68 9.77 6.16
CA ALA A 116 -28.07 11.12 5.75
C ALA A 116 -27.09 12.18 6.27
N ALA A 117 -26.53 11.97 7.46
CA ALA A 117 -25.50 12.83 8.03
C ALA A 117 -24.16 12.71 7.27
N ASP A 118 -23.70 11.49 6.92
CA ASP A 118 -22.51 11.29 6.07
C ASP A 118 -22.68 11.88 4.66
N GLY A 119 -23.83 11.63 4.02
CA GLY A 119 -24.13 12.14 2.68
C GLY A 119 -24.37 13.65 2.61
N GLY A 120 -24.49 14.34 3.75
CA GLY A 120 -24.79 15.77 3.78
C GLY A 120 -26.25 16.11 3.45
N HIS A 121 -27.16 15.14 3.56
CA HIS A 121 -28.55 15.24 3.16
C HIS A 121 -29.42 15.85 4.28
N PHE A 122 -29.19 17.13 4.57
CA PHE A 122 -29.79 17.81 5.72
C PHE A 122 -31.32 17.75 5.78
N GLU A 123 -32.00 17.90 4.64
CA GLU A 123 -33.47 17.85 4.59
C GLU A 123 -34.03 16.45 4.86
N ILE A 124 -33.33 15.40 4.41
CA ILE A 124 -33.68 14.02 4.76
C ILE A 124 -33.49 13.80 6.27
N LEU A 125 -32.38 14.29 6.82
CA LEU A 125 -32.05 14.14 8.24
C LEU A 125 -33.12 14.79 9.14
N LYS A 126 -33.53 16.03 8.84
CA LYS A 126 -34.64 16.69 9.56
C LYS A 126 -35.94 15.90 9.42
N TRP A 127 -36.26 15.47 8.21
CA TRP A 127 -37.48 14.73 7.96
C TRP A 127 -37.51 13.41 8.74
N LEU A 128 -36.39 12.67 8.78
CA LEU A 128 -36.26 11.45 9.56
C LEU A 128 -36.44 11.75 11.05
N HIS A 129 -35.87 12.83 11.57
CA HIS A 129 -36.06 13.21 12.96
C HIS A 129 -37.52 13.52 13.32
N GLU A 130 -38.24 14.18 12.43
CA GLU A 130 -39.64 14.57 12.66
C GLU A 130 -40.63 13.40 12.48
N ASN A 131 -40.31 12.43 11.61
CA ASN A 131 -41.26 11.40 11.17
C ASN A 131 -40.90 9.98 11.61
N ARG A 132 -39.69 9.74 12.13
CA ARG A 132 -39.18 8.42 12.58
C ARG A 132 -38.70 8.49 14.03
N ARG A 133 -38.66 7.34 14.70
CA ARG A 133 -38.34 7.23 16.14
C ARG A 133 -36.99 6.56 16.41
N GLU A 134 -36.42 5.94 15.38
CA GLU A 134 -35.18 5.17 15.42
C GLU A 134 -34.00 6.05 15.81
N GLY A 135 -33.96 7.29 15.32
CA GLY A 135 -32.92 8.23 15.68
C GLY A 135 -31.64 8.06 14.87
N CYS A 136 -30.51 8.33 15.51
CA CYS A 136 -29.16 8.21 14.95
C CYS A 136 -28.24 7.63 16.01
N SER A 137 -27.09 7.11 15.59
CA SER A 137 -26.01 6.73 16.49
C SER A 137 -24.99 7.88 16.63
N THR A 138 -23.85 7.62 17.27
CA THR A 138 -22.71 8.57 17.26
C THR A 138 -22.09 8.73 15.87
N GLU A 139 -22.33 7.79 14.95
CA GLU A 139 -21.81 7.84 13.57
C GLU A 139 -22.35 9.07 12.82
N ALA A 140 -23.59 9.52 13.07
CA ALA A 140 -24.11 10.72 12.44
C ALA A 140 -23.19 11.94 12.67
N MET A 141 -22.74 12.15 13.90
CA MET A 141 -21.82 13.24 14.24
C MET A 141 -20.40 12.96 13.74
N ASP A 142 -19.91 11.72 13.88
CA ASP A 142 -18.55 11.34 13.51
C ASP A 142 -18.32 11.46 11.99
N GLN A 143 -19.27 11.02 11.17
CA GLN A 143 -19.21 11.11 9.71
C GLN A 143 -19.51 12.53 9.19
N ALA A 144 -20.49 13.24 9.79
CA ALA A 144 -20.71 14.65 9.44
C ALA A 144 -19.46 15.51 9.73
N ALA A 145 -18.70 15.17 10.79
CA ALA A 145 -17.44 15.81 11.09
C ALA A 145 -16.36 15.51 10.06
N ALA A 146 -16.24 14.24 9.64
CA ALA A 146 -15.34 13.81 8.58
C ALA A 146 -15.59 14.57 7.28
N ARG A 147 -16.85 14.75 6.89
CA ARG A 147 -17.24 15.37 5.62
C ARG A 147 -17.33 16.89 5.67
N GLY A 148 -17.21 17.49 6.85
CA GLY A 148 -17.31 18.94 7.01
C GLY A 148 -18.75 19.49 6.95
N HIS A 149 -19.76 18.65 7.20
CA HIS A 149 -21.18 19.01 7.09
C HIS A 149 -21.65 19.87 8.26
N TRP A 150 -21.26 21.15 8.22
CA TRP A 150 -21.39 22.09 9.34
C TRP A 150 -22.81 22.30 9.86
N GLU A 151 -23.77 22.44 8.96
CA GLU A 151 -25.17 22.66 9.35
C GLU A 151 -25.77 21.43 10.02
N ILE A 152 -25.38 20.23 9.58
CA ILE A 152 -25.77 18.96 10.20
C ILE A 152 -25.15 18.86 11.60
N LEU A 153 -23.87 19.16 11.79
CA LEU A 153 -23.21 19.11 13.10
C LEU A 153 -23.87 20.02 14.15
N LYS A 154 -24.17 21.27 13.76
CA LYS A 154 -24.88 22.21 14.63
C LYS A 154 -26.25 21.69 15.00
N TRP A 155 -26.97 21.17 14.00
CA TRP A 155 -28.34 20.70 14.18
C TRP A 155 -28.38 19.45 15.05
N LEU A 156 -27.50 18.47 14.81
CA LEU A 156 -27.39 17.25 15.62
C LEU A 156 -27.09 17.62 17.07
N ARG A 157 -26.12 18.49 17.31
CA ARG A 157 -25.83 18.94 18.68
C ARG A 157 -27.02 19.63 19.36
N ALA A 158 -27.83 20.38 18.62
CA ALA A 158 -28.95 21.12 19.20
C ALA A 158 -30.19 20.25 19.46
N ASN A 159 -30.36 19.15 18.71
CA ASN A 159 -31.60 18.36 18.70
C ASN A 159 -31.41 16.89 19.13
N ARG A 160 -30.17 16.43 19.26
CA ARG A 160 -29.79 15.04 19.56
C ARG A 160 -28.80 14.99 20.73
N SER A 161 -28.76 13.87 21.44
CA SER A 161 -28.00 13.70 22.71
C SER A 161 -26.89 12.67 22.64
N GLU A 162 -26.80 11.93 21.54
CA GLU A 162 -25.84 10.84 21.28
C GLU A 162 -24.41 11.35 21.29
N GLY A 163 -24.19 12.57 20.79
CA GLY A 163 -22.87 13.19 20.74
C GLY A 163 -21.95 12.55 19.71
N CYS A 164 -20.65 12.59 19.96
CA CYS A 164 -19.63 12.07 19.06
C CYS A 164 -18.58 11.27 19.83
N THR A 165 -17.86 10.40 19.12
CA THR A 165 -16.73 9.68 19.68
C THR A 165 -15.41 10.42 19.40
N SER A 166 -14.28 9.77 19.66
CA SER A 166 -12.97 10.28 19.21
C SER A 166 -12.82 10.24 17.69
N ALA A 167 -13.63 9.41 17.00
CA ALA A 167 -13.61 9.31 15.55
C ALA A 167 -13.98 10.63 14.86
N ALA A 168 -14.91 11.43 15.40
CA ALA A 168 -15.21 12.76 14.84
C ALA A 168 -13.96 13.63 14.67
N LEU A 169 -13.10 13.69 15.70
CA LEU A 169 -11.90 14.52 15.65
C LEU A 169 -10.80 13.87 14.81
N ASN A 170 -10.62 12.54 14.91
CA ASN A 170 -9.65 11.81 14.09
C ASN A 170 -9.97 11.96 12.59
N ASN A 171 -11.24 11.80 12.21
CA ASN A 171 -11.70 11.93 10.84
C ASN A 171 -11.65 13.39 10.35
N ALA A 172 -11.99 14.37 11.20
CA ALA A 172 -11.80 15.78 10.88
C ALA A 172 -10.31 16.11 10.68
N ALA A 173 -9.42 15.46 11.43
CA ALA A 173 -7.98 15.58 11.28
C ALA A 173 -7.47 14.96 9.97
N ALA A 174 -7.95 13.76 9.60
CA ALA A 174 -7.65 13.10 8.33
C ALA A 174 -8.06 13.96 7.11
N THR A 175 -9.25 14.57 7.19
CA THR A 175 -9.82 15.35 6.08
C THR A 175 -9.37 16.81 6.05
N GLY A 176 -8.58 17.26 7.03
CA GLY A 176 -8.12 18.64 7.11
C GLY A 176 -9.21 19.65 7.49
N ASN A 177 -10.34 19.19 8.02
CA ASN A 177 -11.47 20.02 8.41
C ASN A 177 -11.20 20.79 9.73
N LEU A 178 -10.27 21.75 9.68
CA LEU A 178 -9.78 22.50 10.84
C LEU A 178 -10.88 23.24 11.61
N ASN A 179 -11.87 23.78 10.90
CA ASN A 179 -13.00 24.47 11.55
C ASN A 179 -13.86 23.51 12.38
N VAL A 180 -14.11 22.31 11.85
CA VAL A 180 -14.82 21.25 12.57
C VAL A 180 -14.00 20.78 13.76
N ALA A 181 -12.70 20.50 13.58
CA ALA A 181 -11.82 20.07 14.66
C ALA A 181 -11.77 21.09 15.82
N LYS A 182 -11.62 22.38 15.51
CA LYS A 182 -11.69 23.48 16.49
C LYS A 182 -13.03 23.53 17.20
N TRP A 183 -14.12 23.33 16.48
CA TRP A 183 -15.45 23.31 17.07
C TRP A 183 -15.66 22.09 17.96
N LEU A 184 -15.22 20.90 17.54
CA LEU A 184 -15.27 19.69 18.36
C LEU A 184 -14.48 19.89 19.65
N HIS A 185 -13.25 20.40 19.57
CA HIS A 185 -12.43 20.72 20.74
C HIS A 185 -13.10 21.70 21.71
N LYS A 186 -13.77 22.74 21.19
CA LYS A 186 -14.47 23.74 22.02
C LYS A 186 -15.69 23.15 22.73
N ASN A 187 -16.37 22.18 22.13
CA ASN A 187 -17.71 21.77 22.55
C ASN A 187 -17.78 20.36 23.16
N TYR A 188 -16.77 19.53 22.90
CA TYR A 188 -16.68 18.16 23.40
C TYR A 188 -15.36 17.99 24.14
N ARG A 189 -15.42 17.37 25.32
CA ARG A 189 -14.23 17.04 26.13
C ARG A 189 -13.58 15.72 25.70
N THR A 190 -14.23 14.94 24.83
CA THR A 190 -13.69 13.69 24.30
C THR A 190 -12.47 14.00 23.43
N GLY A 191 -11.34 13.44 23.88
CA GLY A 191 -10.01 13.98 23.65
C GLY A 191 -9.44 13.68 22.27
N CYS A 192 -8.63 14.61 21.78
CA CYS A 192 -7.65 14.34 20.75
C CYS A 192 -6.86 13.08 21.10
N THR A 193 -6.91 12.10 20.21
CA THR A 193 -6.13 10.87 20.35
C THR A 193 -4.81 11.01 19.60
N VAL A 194 -3.89 10.08 19.83
CA VAL A 194 -2.68 9.94 19.01
C VAL A 194 -3.06 9.78 17.53
N GLU A 195 -4.16 9.08 17.26
CA GLU A 195 -4.65 8.81 15.90
C GLU A 195 -4.94 10.11 15.12
N ALA A 196 -5.49 11.15 15.75
CA ALA A 196 -5.71 12.43 15.08
C ALA A 196 -4.40 13.04 14.53
N PHE A 197 -3.28 12.88 15.24
CA PHE A 197 -1.97 13.32 14.75
C PHE A 197 -1.48 12.44 13.61
N LEU A 198 -1.64 11.11 13.71
CA LEU A 198 -1.18 10.18 12.68
C LEU A 198 -1.99 10.32 11.39
N GLU A 199 -3.31 10.48 11.48
CA GLU A 199 -4.20 10.72 10.35
C GLU A 199 -3.90 12.06 9.68
N ALA A 200 -3.73 13.14 10.44
CA ALA A 200 -3.33 14.43 9.88
C ALA A 200 -1.95 14.35 9.19
N ALA A 201 -1.02 13.55 9.72
CA ALA A 201 0.26 13.30 9.08
C ALA A 201 0.11 12.50 7.79
N GLN A 202 -0.67 11.42 7.81
CA GLN A 202 -0.92 10.53 6.69
C GLN A 202 -1.55 11.26 5.50
N TRP A 203 -2.47 12.19 5.76
CA TRP A 203 -3.20 12.93 4.73
C TRP A 203 -2.64 14.34 4.46
N ASP A 204 -1.40 14.60 4.88
CA ASP A 204 -0.64 15.82 4.62
C ASP A 204 -1.29 17.14 5.12
N GLN A 205 -1.98 17.06 6.26
CA GLN A 205 -2.75 18.14 6.88
C GLN A 205 -1.89 18.97 7.86
N VAL A 206 -0.98 19.77 7.32
CA VAL A 206 -0.02 20.57 8.12
C VAL A 206 -0.70 21.54 9.07
N GLU A 207 -1.70 22.28 8.60
CA GLU A 207 -2.42 23.26 9.41
C GLU A 207 -3.15 22.60 10.59
N MET A 208 -3.65 21.39 10.38
CA MET A 208 -4.24 20.58 11.45
C MET A 208 -3.19 20.20 12.49
N LEU A 209 -2.03 19.68 12.07
CA LEU A 209 -0.95 19.31 12.98
C LEU A 209 -0.42 20.51 13.77
N GLN A 210 -0.21 21.64 13.12
CA GLN A 210 0.19 22.89 13.79
C GLN A 210 -0.79 23.24 14.90
N TRP A 211 -2.08 23.27 14.58
CA TRP A 211 -3.12 23.54 15.57
C TRP A 211 -3.17 22.49 16.69
N LEU A 212 -3.05 21.20 16.37
CA LEU A 212 -3.04 20.11 17.36
C LEU A 212 -1.87 20.24 18.34
N TYR A 213 -0.67 20.61 17.87
CA TYR A 213 0.48 20.84 18.75
C TYR A 213 0.40 22.16 19.54
N GLU A 214 -0.19 23.21 18.98
CA GLU A 214 -0.41 24.50 19.67
C GLU A 214 -1.41 24.39 20.82
N THR A 215 -2.43 23.54 20.67
CA THR A 215 -3.57 23.47 21.60
C THR A 215 -3.21 22.80 22.95
N GLN A 216 -1.96 22.37 23.15
CA GLN A 216 -1.44 21.77 24.40
C GLN A 216 -2.41 20.74 25.03
N TRP A 217 -2.98 19.86 24.19
CA TRP A 217 -3.80 18.76 24.69
C TRP A 217 -3.00 17.93 25.70
N LEU A 218 -3.70 17.36 26.69
CA LEU A 218 -3.07 16.41 27.64
C LEU A 218 -2.31 15.27 26.91
N VAL A 219 -2.75 14.90 25.71
CA VAL A 219 -2.14 13.87 24.83
C VAL A 219 -1.08 14.44 23.88
N ALA A 220 -1.09 15.75 23.57
CA ALA A 220 -0.08 16.38 22.73
C ALA A 220 1.32 16.32 23.37
N ALA A 221 1.39 16.32 24.71
CA ALA A 221 2.62 16.08 25.44
C ALA A 221 3.17 14.64 25.28
N ALA A 222 2.33 13.69 24.84
CA ALA A 222 2.66 12.27 24.75
C ALA A 222 2.88 11.75 23.32
N THR A 223 2.49 12.48 22.27
CA THR A 223 2.69 12.06 20.86
C THR A 223 3.98 12.66 20.29
N PRO A 224 5.09 11.89 20.21
CA PRO A 224 6.34 12.43 19.74
C PRO A 224 6.24 12.77 18.25
N LYS A 225 6.74 13.94 17.84
CA LYS A 225 6.85 14.31 16.42
C LYS A 225 7.65 13.30 15.59
N SER A 226 8.47 12.44 16.22
CA SER A 226 9.13 11.32 15.56
C SER A 226 8.15 10.27 15.02
N GLN A 227 7.01 10.03 15.68
CA GLN A 227 5.94 9.14 15.17
C GLN A 227 5.22 9.78 13.98
N VAL A 228 4.88 11.06 14.08
CA VAL A 228 4.31 11.86 12.98
C VAL A 228 5.26 11.86 11.77
N SER A 229 6.56 12.08 12.01
CA SER A 229 7.61 12.03 10.99
C SER A 229 7.70 10.66 10.32
N MET A 230 7.60 9.57 11.09
CA MET A 230 7.61 8.22 10.53
C MET A 230 6.43 7.99 9.57
N VAL A 231 5.21 8.32 9.99
CA VAL A 231 4.00 8.15 9.15
C VAL A 231 4.07 9.03 7.90
N ALA A 232 4.41 10.32 8.07
CA ALA A 232 4.56 11.25 6.96
C ALA A 232 5.61 10.79 5.93
N SER A 233 6.73 10.21 6.40
CA SER A 233 7.73 9.60 5.53
C SER A 233 7.21 8.44 4.70
N MET A 234 6.48 7.50 5.32
CA MET A 234 5.96 6.30 4.64
C MET A 234 4.84 6.62 3.65
N ARG A 235 4.04 7.64 3.95
CA ARG A 235 2.86 8.04 3.16
C ARG A 235 3.16 9.08 2.08
N GLY A 236 4.36 9.66 2.07
CA GLY A 236 4.74 10.65 1.07
C GLY A 236 4.20 12.05 1.35
N SER A 237 3.90 12.38 2.62
CA SER A 237 3.32 13.65 3.05
C SER A 237 4.34 14.80 3.01
N VAL A 238 4.50 15.43 1.84
CA VAL A 238 5.58 16.39 1.56
C VAL A 238 5.48 17.64 2.44
N ARG A 239 4.28 18.21 2.61
CA ARG A 239 4.11 19.47 3.34
C ARG A 239 4.37 19.26 4.83
N VAL A 240 3.89 18.15 5.38
CA VAL A 240 4.15 17.76 6.78
C VAL A 240 5.64 17.53 7.00
N MET A 241 6.32 16.83 6.09
CA MET A 241 7.76 16.63 6.19
C MET A 241 8.54 17.94 6.09
N GLU A 242 8.12 18.88 5.23
CA GLU A 242 8.77 20.20 5.12
C GLU A 242 8.63 21.00 6.41
N TRP A 243 7.44 20.98 7.01
CA TRP A 243 7.17 21.60 8.30
C TRP A 243 8.03 20.99 9.42
N LEU A 244 8.12 19.65 9.50
CA LEU A 244 8.94 18.96 10.50
C LEU A 244 10.44 19.22 10.30
N CYS A 245 10.93 19.31 9.06
CA CYS A 245 12.31 19.69 8.76
C CYS A 245 12.61 21.11 9.26
N GLY A 246 11.65 22.02 9.14
CA GLY A 246 11.77 23.39 9.64
C GLY A 246 11.83 23.49 11.16
N SER A 247 11.20 22.56 11.89
CA SER A 247 11.23 22.53 13.36
C SER A 247 12.38 21.71 13.95
N GLY A 248 13.11 20.95 13.14
CA GLY A 248 14.20 20.07 13.60
C GLY A 248 13.73 18.75 14.22
N ASP A 249 12.44 18.44 14.17
CA ASP A 249 11.82 17.28 14.84
C ASP A 249 11.64 16.08 13.90
N ILE A 250 12.68 15.77 13.12
CA ILE A 250 12.64 14.68 12.14
C ILE A 250 13.13 13.37 12.78
N SER A 251 12.42 12.27 12.52
CA SER A 251 12.85 10.94 12.94
C SER A 251 14.18 10.55 12.26
N PRO A 252 15.16 9.98 12.98
CA PRO A 252 16.40 9.50 12.37
C PRO A 252 16.18 8.47 11.25
N GLY A 253 15.11 7.68 11.35
CA GLY A 253 14.71 6.70 10.34
C GLY A 253 13.84 7.27 9.22
N ALA A 254 13.59 8.59 9.17
CA ALA A 254 12.63 9.19 8.23
C ALA A 254 12.97 8.89 6.76
N LEU A 255 14.26 8.94 6.39
CA LEU A 255 14.69 8.66 5.01
C LEU A 255 14.65 7.16 4.69
N GLU A 256 14.96 6.31 5.68
CA GLU A 256 14.83 4.86 5.56
C GLU A 256 13.37 4.45 5.31
N ASN A 257 12.45 5.01 6.09
CA ASN A 257 11.01 4.76 5.98
C ASN A 257 10.41 5.29 4.67
N ALA A 258 10.95 6.38 4.13
CA ALA A 258 10.52 6.87 2.83
C ALA A 258 11.01 5.93 1.71
N ALA A 259 12.22 5.38 1.83
CA ALA A 259 12.83 4.53 0.80
C ALA A 259 12.12 3.17 0.59
N THR A 260 11.24 2.73 1.48
CA THR A 260 10.48 1.46 1.38
C THR A 260 9.20 1.57 0.56
N SER A 261 8.82 2.77 0.09
CA SER A 261 7.56 3.00 -0.60
C SER A 261 7.78 3.66 -1.97
N LEU A 262 6.96 3.29 -2.95
CA LEU A 262 7.15 3.71 -4.35
C LEU A 262 6.75 5.17 -4.59
N ASP A 263 5.80 5.70 -3.82
CA ASP A 263 5.17 7.02 -4.05
C ASP A 263 5.78 8.14 -3.17
N THR A 264 6.97 7.94 -2.60
CA THR A 264 7.60 8.86 -1.63
C THR A 264 8.75 9.69 -2.22
N LEU A 265 8.99 9.64 -3.53
CA LEU A 265 10.15 10.29 -4.19
C LEU A 265 10.27 11.78 -3.84
N ASN A 266 9.14 12.50 -3.72
CA ASN A 266 9.15 13.91 -3.35
C ASN A 266 9.62 14.14 -1.91
N VAL A 267 9.23 13.26 -0.98
CA VAL A 267 9.73 13.28 0.41
C VAL A 267 11.21 12.95 0.46
N ILE A 268 11.67 11.95 -0.30
CA ILE A 268 13.09 11.59 -0.38
C ILE A 268 13.93 12.77 -0.87
N ARG A 269 13.51 13.44 -1.95
CA ARG A 269 14.17 14.64 -2.48
C ARG A 269 14.21 15.77 -1.46
N LEU A 270 13.10 16.00 -0.77
CA LEU A 270 13.00 17.02 0.27
C LEU A 270 13.96 16.73 1.43
N LEU A 271 13.96 15.50 1.94
CA LEU A 271 14.79 15.05 3.06
C LEU A 271 16.27 15.13 2.73
N VAL A 272 16.72 14.67 1.56
CA VAL A 272 18.14 14.78 1.18
C VAL A 272 18.58 16.23 1.05
N ARG A 273 17.71 17.12 0.56
CA ARG A 273 18.00 18.55 0.44
C ARG A 273 18.08 19.27 1.80
N LYS A 274 17.15 18.96 2.72
CA LYS A 274 16.98 19.69 3.99
C LYS A 274 17.70 19.03 5.17
N CYS A 275 17.88 17.72 5.13
CA CYS A 275 18.46 16.89 6.18
C CYS A 275 19.49 15.90 5.57
N PRO A 276 20.59 16.41 4.97
CA PRO A 276 21.57 15.57 4.27
C PRO A 276 22.26 14.54 5.19
N ASN A 277 22.27 14.78 6.51
CA ASN A 277 22.76 13.85 7.51
C ASN A 277 21.98 12.52 7.59
N LEU A 278 20.77 12.46 7.04
CA LEU A 278 19.97 11.23 6.99
C LEU A 278 20.38 10.31 5.82
N LEU A 279 21.12 10.82 4.83
CA LEU A 279 21.59 10.03 3.70
C LEU A 279 22.72 9.10 4.15
N THR A 280 22.40 7.81 4.27
CA THR A 280 23.35 6.77 4.70
C THR A 280 23.39 5.61 3.71
N SER A 281 24.46 4.81 3.77
CA SER A 281 24.58 3.57 2.98
C SER A 281 23.42 2.60 3.20
N LYS A 282 22.80 2.63 4.39
CA LYS A 282 21.64 1.80 4.72
C LYS A 282 20.40 2.21 3.92
N VAL A 283 20.16 3.52 3.76
CA VAL A 283 19.06 4.04 2.92
C VAL A 283 19.19 3.57 1.48
N VAL A 284 20.41 3.65 0.92
CA VAL A 284 20.67 3.20 -0.46
C VAL A 284 20.36 1.70 -0.62
N ARG A 285 20.74 0.88 0.37
CA ARG A 285 20.43 -0.57 0.37
C ARG A 285 18.93 -0.85 0.43
N ILE A 286 18.18 -0.10 1.23
CA ILE A 286 16.73 -0.23 1.30
C ILE A 286 16.12 0.10 -0.07
N ALA A 287 16.50 1.24 -0.65
CA ALA A 287 16.03 1.63 -1.98
C ALA A 287 16.41 0.61 -3.07
N ALA A 288 17.57 -0.06 -2.95
CA ALA A 288 18.03 -1.05 -3.92
C ALA A 288 17.10 -2.28 -4.01
N ALA A 289 16.47 -2.65 -2.90
CA ALA A 289 15.54 -3.77 -2.82
C ALA A 289 14.19 -3.46 -3.49
N ASP A 290 13.68 -2.25 -3.29
CA ASP A 290 12.29 -1.93 -3.65
C ASP A 290 12.18 -0.98 -4.86
N ASN A 291 13.13 -0.08 -5.08
CA ASN A 291 13.04 0.98 -6.10
C ASN A 291 14.41 1.39 -6.68
N VAL A 292 14.78 0.76 -7.80
CA VAL A 292 16.02 1.04 -8.56
C VAL A 292 16.17 2.51 -8.96
N VAL A 293 15.06 3.21 -9.25
CA VAL A 293 15.09 4.63 -9.68
C VAL A 293 15.49 5.53 -8.52
N VAL A 294 14.89 5.30 -7.35
CA VAL A 294 15.26 6.01 -6.11
C VAL A 294 16.70 5.71 -5.73
N MET A 295 17.11 4.44 -5.78
CA MET A 295 18.48 4.04 -5.48
C MET A 295 19.50 4.74 -6.39
N ARG A 296 19.30 4.72 -7.72
CA ARG A 296 20.16 5.43 -8.66
C ARG A 296 20.18 6.94 -8.42
N TRP A 297 19.02 7.53 -8.11
CA TRP A 297 18.95 8.95 -7.78
C TRP A 297 19.73 9.29 -6.51
N LEU A 298 19.63 8.47 -5.45
CA LEU A 298 20.37 8.61 -4.20
C LEU A 298 21.88 8.51 -4.43
N LEU A 299 22.34 7.54 -5.23
CA LEU A 299 23.75 7.40 -5.58
C LEU A 299 24.30 8.66 -6.26
N ASN A 300 23.51 9.29 -7.13
CA ASN A 300 23.90 10.56 -7.77
C ASN A 300 23.99 11.75 -6.79
N GLN A 301 23.44 11.64 -5.57
CA GLN A 301 23.59 12.67 -4.55
C GLN A 301 24.87 12.48 -3.71
N MET A 302 25.56 11.35 -3.85
CA MET A 302 26.76 11.01 -3.09
C MET A 302 28.01 11.32 -3.91
N SER A 303 29.01 11.96 -3.30
CA SER A 303 30.30 12.22 -3.95
C SER A 303 31.17 10.96 -4.07
N GLU A 304 31.09 10.08 -3.06
CA GLU A 304 31.74 8.78 -3.04
C GLU A 304 30.83 7.75 -2.37
N ILE A 305 30.90 6.51 -2.85
CA ILE A 305 30.11 5.39 -2.34
C ILE A 305 31.08 4.42 -1.67
N ASP A 306 30.77 3.99 -0.45
CA ASP A 306 31.54 2.98 0.28
C ASP A 306 31.74 1.70 -0.57
N PRO A 307 32.98 1.18 -0.74
CA PRO A 307 33.24 -0.06 -1.46
C PRO A 307 32.41 -1.25 -0.96
N GLN A 308 32.12 -1.31 0.35
CA GLN A 308 31.31 -2.39 0.91
C GLN A 308 29.84 -2.29 0.49
N LEU A 309 29.31 -1.06 0.39
CA LEU A 309 27.98 -0.80 -0.17
C LEU A 309 27.94 -1.19 -1.65
N ALA A 310 28.91 -0.76 -2.45
CA ALA A 310 28.98 -1.11 -3.87
C ALA A 310 29.05 -2.63 -4.08
N ALA A 311 29.88 -3.33 -3.30
CA ALA A 311 29.94 -4.79 -3.33
C ALA A 311 28.60 -5.44 -2.97
N THR A 312 27.87 -4.91 -1.98
CA THR A 312 26.53 -5.40 -1.61
C THR A 312 25.52 -5.18 -2.74
N LEU A 313 25.55 -4.01 -3.39
CA LEU A 313 24.65 -3.69 -4.50
C LEU A 313 24.85 -4.62 -5.70
N VAL A 314 26.10 -4.96 -6.01
CA VAL A 314 26.43 -5.93 -7.05
C VAL A 314 26.03 -7.34 -6.60
N ALA A 315 26.45 -7.76 -5.40
CA ALA A 315 26.34 -9.17 -4.99
C ALA A 315 24.99 -9.63 -4.47
N THR A 316 24.11 -8.70 -4.10
CA THR A 316 22.75 -9.03 -3.65
C THR A 316 21.71 -8.67 -4.70
N PHE A 317 21.93 -7.60 -5.48
CA PHE A 317 20.92 -7.06 -6.39
C PHE A 317 21.35 -7.01 -7.87
N GLY A 318 22.60 -7.37 -8.20
CA GLY A 318 23.08 -7.42 -9.59
C GLY A 318 23.36 -6.07 -10.24
N TYR A 319 23.43 -4.97 -9.48
CA TYR A 319 23.63 -3.62 -10.01
C TYR A 319 25.11 -3.33 -10.32
N GLU A 320 25.65 -3.97 -11.36
CA GLU A 320 27.04 -3.80 -11.80
C GLU A 320 27.40 -2.35 -12.21
N GLU A 321 26.41 -1.58 -12.67
CA GLU A 321 26.62 -0.19 -13.10
C GLU A 321 27.20 0.70 -12.00
N VAL A 322 26.99 0.34 -10.73
CA VAL A 322 27.47 1.08 -9.56
C VAL A 322 29.00 1.10 -9.51
N LEU A 323 29.68 0.10 -10.08
CA LEU A 323 31.14 0.04 -10.16
C LEU A 323 31.74 1.14 -11.06
N ALA A 324 30.98 1.64 -12.03
CA ALA A 324 31.43 2.72 -12.91
C ALA A 324 31.48 4.09 -12.22
N ILE A 325 30.78 4.24 -11.09
CA ILE A 325 30.71 5.47 -10.29
C ILE A 325 31.90 5.56 -9.32
N GLN A 326 32.60 4.44 -9.07
CA GLN A 326 33.71 4.35 -8.13
C GLN A 326 35.02 4.91 -8.69
N ALA A 327 35.82 5.56 -7.83
CA ALA A 327 37.23 5.80 -8.12
C ALA A 327 37.98 4.46 -8.27
N GLU A 328 39.04 4.44 -9.08
CA GLU A 328 39.74 3.21 -9.47
C GLU A 328 40.14 2.32 -8.27
N SER A 329 40.68 2.92 -7.19
CA SER A 329 41.06 2.18 -5.98
C SER A 329 39.88 1.51 -5.27
N ASN A 330 38.73 2.20 -5.21
CA ASN A 330 37.52 1.71 -4.55
C ASN A 330 36.78 0.69 -5.43
N ARG A 331 36.90 0.82 -6.75
CA ARG A 331 36.35 -0.11 -7.74
C ARG A 331 36.98 -1.50 -7.57
N VAL A 332 38.30 -1.59 -7.42
CA VAL A 332 38.98 -2.87 -7.16
C VAL A 332 38.50 -3.49 -5.85
N ALA A 333 38.40 -2.70 -4.78
CA ALA A 333 37.91 -3.18 -3.48
C ALA A 333 36.47 -3.72 -3.55
N ALA A 334 35.59 -3.02 -4.27
CA ALA A 334 34.20 -3.44 -4.48
C ALA A 334 34.10 -4.75 -5.30
N ILE A 335 34.89 -4.88 -6.38
CA ILE A 335 34.96 -6.11 -7.20
C ILE A 335 35.45 -7.28 -6.34
N VAL A 336 36.50 -7.08 -5.54
CA VAL A 336 37.04 -8.10 -4.63
C VAL A 336 35.97 -8.55 -3.62
N ALA A 337 35.28 -7.61 -2.98
CA ALA A 337 34.25 -7.94 -1.99
C ALA A 337 33.03 -8.63 -2.62
N ALA A 338 32.58 -8.21 -3.81
CA ALA A 338 31.48 -8.87 -4.52
C ALA A 338 31.85 -10.28 -5.01
N ALA A 339 33.10 -10.47 -5.45
CA ALA A 339 33.61 -11.79 -5.79
C ALA A 339 33.63 -12.72 -4.57
N LYS A 340 34.10 -12.25 -3.41
CA LYS A 340 34.03 -13.01 -2.14
C LYS A 340 32.60 -13.40 -1.78
N ALA A 341 31.63 -12.51 -2.01
CA ALA A 341 30.21 -12.79 -1.78
C ALA A 341 29.60 -13.80 -2.78
N GLY A 342 30.36 -14.21 -3.81
CA GLY A 342 30.00 -15.28 -4.74
C GLY A 342 29.42 -14.81 -6.08
N GLU A 343 29.62 -13.56 -6.50
CA GLU A 343 29.20 -13.13 -7.84
C GLU A 343 30.11 -13.64 -8.95
N LEU A 344 29.56 -14.49 -9.84
CA LEU A 344 30.32 -15.10 -10.93
C LEU A 344 30.91 -14.05 -11.89
N SER A 345 30.15 -13.03 -12.27
CA SER A 345 30.62 -11.98 -13.19
C SER A 345 31.79 -11.19 -12.61
N MET A 346 31.80 -10.98 -11.28
CA MET A 346 32.90 -10.30 -10.59
C MET A 346 34.13 -11.20 -10.45
N VAL A 347 33.95 -12.51 -10.22
CA VAL A 347 35.04 -13.48 -10.26
C VAL A 347 35.68 -13.51 -11.65
N GLN A 348 34.88 -13.53 -12.72
CA GLN A 348 35.35 -13.47 -14.10
C GLN A 348 36.12 -12.17 -14.39
N ARG A 349 35.64 -11.01 -13.92
CA ARG A 349 36.37 -9.74 -14.02
C ARG A 349 37.71 -9.78 -13.28
N LEU A 350 37.77 -10.34 -12.07
CA LEU A 350 39.04 -10.51 -11.33
C LEU A 350 40.05 -11.32 -12.13
N PHE A 351 39.59 -12.37 -12.80
CA PHE A 351 40.42 -13.21 -13.64
C PHE A 351 40.95 -12.49 -14.88
N ASN A 352 40.08 -11.74 -15.56
CA ASN A 352 40.40 -11.13 -16.85
C ASN A 352 41.15 -9.80 -16.72
N GLU A 353 40.74 -8.93 -15.79
CA GLU A 353 41.26 -7.56 -15.70
C GLU A 353 42.51 -7.47 -14.79
N PHE A 354 42.59 -8.31 -13.75
CA PHE A 354 43.59 -8.13 -12.69
C PHE A 354 44.73 -9.15 -12.71
N GLN A 355 44.67 -10.21 -13.54
CA GLN A 355 45.74 -11.18 -13.86
C GLN A 355 46.95 -11.22 -12.88
N GLY A 356 46.72 -11.59 -11.62
CA GLY A 356 47.79 -11.74 -10.62
C GLY A 356 48.46 -10.46 -10.08
N LYS A 357 47.97 -9.26 -10.44
CA LYS A 357 48.47 -7.97 -9.92
C LYS A 357 48.12 -7.71 -8.45
N HIS A 358 47.11 -8.41 -7.93
CA HIS A 358 46.72 -8.34 -6.52
C HIS A 358 47.16 -9.64 -5.82
N VAL A 359 47.99 -9.53 -4.78
CA VAL A 359 48.65 -10.66 -4.08
C VAL A 359 47.64 -11.68 -3.50
N ASP A 360 46.37 -11.28 -3.39
CA ASP A 360 45.29 -12.06 -2.80
C ASP A 360 44.29 -12.70 -3.78
N THR A 361 44.43 -12.54 -5.11
CA THR A 361 43.39 -12.96 -6.07
C THR A 361 43.05 -14.46 -5.97
N GLN A 362 44.05 -15.32 -5.81
CA GLN A 362 43.83 -16.77 -5.62
C GLN A 362 43.06 -17.08 -4.32
N ARG A 363 43.35 -16.36 -3.23
CA ARG A 363 42.67 -16.50 -1.94
C ARG A 363 41.21 -16.06 -2.03
N ILE A 364 40.94 -14.98 -2.76
CA ILE A 364 39.59 -14.45 -3.00
C ILE A 364 38.74 -15.45 -3.80
N ILE A 365 39.30 -16.05 -4.85
CA ILE A 365 38.61 -17.07 -5.67
C ILE A 365 38.26 -18.30 -4.83
N ARG A 366 39.19 -18.73 -3.97
CA ARG A 366 38.94 -19.82 -3.00
C ARG A 366 37.76 -19.50 -2.08
N GLU A 367 37.74 -18.31 -1.50
CA GLU A 367 36.67 -17.85 -0.60
C GLU A 367 35.32 -17.78 -1.33
N ALA A 368 35.30 -17.27 -2.57
CA ALA A 368 34.13 -17.23 -3.44
C ALA A 368 33.58 -18.64 -3.75
N ALA A 369 34.46 -19.61 -4.02
CA ALA A 369 34.08 -21.00 -4.28
C ALA A 369 33.56 -21.72 -3.02
N GLN A 370 34.13 -21.41 -1.84
CA GLN A 370 33.68 -21.96 -0.55
C GLN A 370 32.29 -21.46 -0.15
N ASN A 371 31.91 -20.25 -0.55
CA ASN A 371 30.57 -19.72 -0.34
C ASN A 371 29.48 -20.38 -1.23
N GLY A 372 29.84 -21.40 -2.01
CA GLY A 372 28.91 -22.46 -2.41
C GLY A 372 27.98 -22.16 -3.58
N ARG A 373 28.23 -21.12 -4.40
CA ARG A 373 27.45 -20.91 -5.62
C ARG A 373 27.88 -21.93 -6.69
N SER A 374 26.99 -22.87 -7.01
CA SER A 374 27.22 -23.98 -7.95
C SER A 374 27.75 -23.53 -9.32
N GLU A 375 27.30 -22.36 -9.79
CA GLU A 375 27.72 -21.74 -11.04
C GLU A 375 29.21 -21.36 -11.05
N ILE A 376 29.76 -20.86 -9.93
CA ILE A 376 31.19 -20.55 -9.81
C ILE A 376 32.01 -21.83 -9.89
N ILE A 377 31.58 -22.88 -9.20
CA ILE A 377 32.28 -24.17 -9.22
C ILE A 377 32.25 -24.77 -10.63
N GLN A 378 31.11 -24.68 -11.32
CA GLN A 378 30.97 -25.17 -12.69
C GLN A 378 31.85 -24.38 -13.68
N TRP A 379 31.88 -23.05 -13.56
CA TRP A 379 32.73 -22.20 -14.38
C TRP A 379 34.22 -22.45 -14.11
N LEU A 380 34.63 -22.54 -12.84
CA LEU A 380 36.02 -22.85 -12.47
C LEU A 380 36.48 -24.19 -13.05
N ARG A 381 35.61 -25.21 -13.15
CA ARG A 381 35.92 -26.49 -13.80
C ARG A 381 36.26 -26.31 -15.29
N GLN A 382 35.56 -25.41 -15.98
CA GLN A 382 35.85 -25.11 -17.39
C GLN A 382 37.17 -24.36 -17.57
N CYS A 383 37.54 -23.53 -16.59
CA CYS A 383 38.77 -22.74 -16.64
C CYS A 383 40.06 -23.53 -16.33
N VAL A 384 39.98 -24.72 -15.70
CA VAL A 384 41.18 -25.53 -15.38
C VAL A 384 41.97 -25.91 -16.65
N ASP A 385 41.27 -26.12 -17.76
CA ASP A 385 41.86 -26.58 -19.02
C ASP A 385 42.32 -25.43 -19.93
N ASP A 386 41.97 -24.18 -19.60
CA ASP A 386 42.32 -22.99 -20.37
C ASP A 386 43.63 -22.37 -19.85
N GLU A 387 44.61 -22.24 -20.75
CA GLU A 387 45.96 -21.77 -20.43
C GLU A 387 45.97 -20.34 -19.87
N ASN A 388 44.98 -19.51 -20.21
CA ASN A 388 44.87 -18.13 -19.74
C ASN A 388 44.54 -18.02 -18.23
N TYR A 389 44.01 -19.08 -17.63
CA TYR A 389 43.54 -19.09 -16.25
C TYR A 389 44.40 -19.95 -15.31
N ARG A 390 45.41 -20.67 -15.84
CA ARG A 390 46.31 -21.55 -15.08
C ARG A 390 47.00 -20.87 -13.89
N TRP A 391 47.31 -19.58 -14.02
CA TRP A 391 47.95 -18.80 -12.96
C TRP A 391 47.13 -18.75 -11.66
N ALA A 392 45.79 -18.91 -11.73
CA ALA A 392 44.94 -18.86 -10.54
C ALA A 392 44.87 -20.20 -9.77
N PHE A 393 45.27 -21.30 -10.40
CA PHE A 393 45.24 -22.65 -9.82
C PHE A 393 46.63 -23.15 -9.41
N SER A 394 47.70 -22.45 -9.80
CA SER A 394 49.06 -22.84 -9.50
C SER A 394 49.52 -22.19 -8.18
N PRO A 395 49.92 -22.97 -7.16
CA PRO A 395 50.74 -22.41 -6.11
C PRO A 395 52.08 -22.06 -6.74
N ALA A 396 52.62 -20.89 -6.41
CA ALA A 396 54.06 -20.74 -6.56
C ALA A 396 54.71 -21.96 -5.88
N VAL A 397 55.47 -22.73 -6.68
CA VAL A 397 56.20 -23.97 -6.34
C VAL A 397 55.44 -25.31 -6.52
N GLY A 398 55.52 -25.82 -7.76
CA GLY A 398 55.91 -27.20 -8.09
C GLY A 398 55.00 -28.37 -7.70
N CYS A 399 54.21 -28.89 -8.64
CA CYS A 399 54.06 -30.35 -8.82
C CYS A 399 53.47 -30.72 -10.19
N THR A 400 53.90 -31.87 -10.69
CA THR A 400 53.75 -32.41 -12.04
C THR A 400 52.46 -33.21 -12.29
N ARG A 401 52.03 -33.21 -13.55
CA ARG A 401 50.97 -33.99 -14.22
C ARG A 401 50.68 -35.40 -13.66
N SER A 402 49.39 -35.76 -13.51
CA SER A 402 48.80 -37.07 -13.90
C SER A 402 47.26 -37.04 -13.93
N ARG A 403 46.65 -38.05 -14.59
CA ARG A 403 45.35 -38.06 -15.28
C ARG A 403 44.10 -38.42 -14.43
N GLU A 404 42.97 -37.83 -14.87
CA GLU A 404 41.53 -38.14 -14.77
C GLU A 404 41.05 -39.39 -13.99
N SER A 405 40.32 -39.17 -12.90
CA SER A 405 38.90 -39.57 -12.72
C SER A 405 38.33 -38.93 -11.44
N ASP A 406 37.12 -38.40 -11.54
CA ASP A 406 36.30 -37.73 -10.52
C ASP A 406 36.90 -36.50 -9.79
N LEU A 407 36.66 -35.34 -10.43
CA LEU A 407 36.93 -33.97 -9.97
C LEU A 407 38.43 -33.64 -9.77
N PRO A 408 39.03 -32.76 -10.61
CA PRO A 408 40.45 -32.42 -10.52
C PRO A 408 40.80 -31.93 -9.11
N GLU A 409 41.88 -32.47 -8.54
CA GLU A 409 42.51 -31.99 -7.30
C GLU A 409 42.70 -30.47 -7.30
N ALA A 410 42.73 -29.79 -8.46
CA ALA A 410 42.79 -28.33 -8.59
C ALA A 410 41.62 -27.57 -7.93
N VAL A 411 40.39 -28.11 -7.97
CA VAL A 411 39.23 -27.49 -7.30
C VAL A 411 39.23 -27.84 -5.80
N LYS A 412 39.67 -29.05 -5.42
CA LYS A 412 39.90 -29.46 -4.03
C LYS A 412 41.02 -28.64 -3.36
N PHE A 413 42.06 -28.28 -4.12
CA PHE A 413 43.18 -27.41 -3.70
C PHE A 413 42.74 -25.97 -3.45
N LEU A 414 41.76 -25.48 -4.21
CA LEU A 414 41.11 -24.22 -3.91
C LEU A 414 40.19 -24.34 -2.69
N MET A 415 39.50 -25.45 -2.42
CA MET A 415 38.53 -25.52 -1.31
C MET A 415 39.09 -25.86 0.08
N GLY A 416 40.38 -26.14 0.23
CA GLY A 416 41.04 -26.20 1.55
C GLY A 416 40.75 -27.48 2.38
N GLU A 417 40.58 -28.63 1.74
CA GLU A 417 40.60 -29.91 2.48
C GLU A 417 42.04 -30.27 2.85
N SER A 418 42.43 -29.91 4.08
CA SER A 418 43.65 -30.43 4.73
C SER A 418 43.58 -31.94 4.80
N ARG A 419 44.59 -32.61 4.21
CA ARG A 419 44.89 -34.03 4.43
C ARG A 419 44.96 -34.30 5.94
N LYS A 420 44.03 -35.07 6.49
CA LYS A 420 44.27 -35.80 7.74
C LYS A 420 45.33 -36.86 7.44
N GLN A 421 46.54 -36.68 7.97
CA GLN A 421 47.48 -37.79 8.12
C GLN A 421 46.90 -38.80 9.14
N PRO A 422 47.01 -40.12 8.89
CA PRO A 422 46.68 -41.11 9.91
C PRO A 422 47.76 -41.10 10.99
N ARG A 423 47.35 -41.00 12.27
CA ARG A 423 48.23 -41.26 13.41
C ARG A 423 48.58 -42.76 13.41
N LEU A 424 49.87 -43.05 13.29
CA LEU A 424 50.48 -44.28 13.76
C LEU A 424 50.97 -44.05 15.20
N GLU A 425 50.81 -45.11 15.99
CA GLU A 425 51.04 -45.30 17.43
C GLU A 425 49.95 -44.80 18.40
#